data_AF-A0A6G1RZ45-F1
#
_entry.id   AF-A0A6G1RZ45-F1
#
_cell.length_a   1.000
_cell.length_b   1.000
_cell.length_c   1.000
_cell.angle_alpha   90.00
_cell.angle_beta   90.00
_cell.angle_gamma   90.00
#
_symmetry.space_group_name_H-M   'P 1'
#
loop_
_entity.id
_entity.type
_entity.pdbx_description
1 polymer ?
#
loop_
_entity_poly.entity_id
_entity_poly.type
_entity_poly.pdbx_seq_one_letter_code
_entity_poly.pdbx_strand_id
1 'polypeptide(L)'
;VFKDNNYSLEQTEQFLNCVLEADPVKTVIAQESVQQNEMASSYSAAKNREKKVKKSKEEDDTLSEIFQDFEYPQYDDLRAEAFCHQQKRQECLIKAGEAYRMGMKPVAAFYAHQGRLHDQKMKEANHAAAVQIFEKINTSLLPMNVLDLHGLHVDEAVNQLSRVLQEKN
;
A
#
# COMPACT_ATOMS: atom_id res chain seq x y z
N VAL A 1 24.94 11.32 20.55
CA VAL A 1 26.10 10.48 20.91
C VAL A 1 27.38 10.91 20.19
N PHE A 2 27.51 10.81 18.86
CA PHE A 2 28.76 11.17 18.16
C PHE A 2 29.18 12.65 18.34
N LYS A 3 28.23 13.59 18.21
CA LYS A 3 28.48 15.02 18.46
C LYS A 3 28.87 15.30 19.91
N ASP A 4 28.26 14.57 20.85
CA ASP A 4 28.48 14.70 22.29
C ASP A 4 29.82 14.11 22.73
N ASN A 5 30.45 13.29 21.88
CA ASN A 5 31.79 12.73 22.04
C ASN A 5 32.81 13.43 21.14
N ASN A 6 32.67 14.75 20.98
CA ASN A 6 33.59 15.61 20.21
C ASN A 6 33.86 15.15 18.78
N TYR A 7 32.91 14.45 18.13
CA TYR A 7 33.09 13.85 16.81
C TYR A 7 34.27 12.86 16.74
N SER A 8 34.70 12.33 17.88
CA SER A 8 35.71 11.27 17.94
C SER A 8 35.01 9.92 17.82
N LEU A 9 35.41 9.17 16.78
CA LEU A 9 34.90 7.83 16.53
C LEU A 9 35.24 6.89 17.70
N GLU A 10 36.47 6.98 18.19
CA GLU A 10 37.02 6.12 19.23
C GLU A 10 36.31 6.32 20.58
N GLN A 11 36.01 7.58 20.93
CA GLN A 11 35.24 7.90 22.14
C GLN A 11 33.78 7.45 22.03
N THR A 12 33.19 7.60 20.85
CA THR A 12 31.82 7.16 20.59
C THR A 12 31.70 5.65 20.66
N GLU A 13 32.69 4.92 20.13
CA GLU A 13 32.74 3.46 20.16
C GLU A 13 32.92 2.93 21.59
N GLN A 14 33.84 3.50 22.36
CA GLN A 14 34.02 3.14 23.77
C GLN A 14 32.75 3.40 24.59
N PHE A 15 32.10 4.54 24.38
CA PHE A 15 30.83 4.86 25.02
C PHE A 15 29.74 3.83 24.68
N LEU A 16 29.58 3.49 23.39
CA LEU A 16 28.60 2.50 22.96
C LEU A 16 28.90 1.12 23.53
N ASN A 17 30.17 0.68 23.54
CA ASN A 17 30.55 -0.61 24.12
C ASN A 17 30.29 -0.67 25.64
N CYS A 18 30.53 0.42 26.38
CA CYS A 18 30.24 0.50 27.81
C CYS A 18 28.74 0.55 28.11
N VAL A 19 27.94 1.24 27.29
CA VAL A 19 26.49 1.38 27.51
C VAL A 19 25.73 0.14 27.06
N LEU A 20 26.19 -0.52 26.02
CA LEU A 20 25.44 -1.59 25.38
C LEU A 20 25.72 -2.98 25.95
N GLU A 21 26.69 -3.17 26.88
CA GLU A 21 27.13 -4.45 27.48
C GLU A 21 26.57 -5.67 26.73
N ALA A 22 27.01 -5.81 25.47
CA ALA A 22 26.33 -6.69 24.54
C ALA A 22 26.85 -8.11 24.80
N ASP A 23 25.99 -8.95 25.38
CA ASP A 23 26.12 -10.40 25.21
C ASP A 23 26.34 -10.71 23.72
N PRO A 24 27.22 -11.68 23.38
CA PRO A 24 27.53 -11.97 21.99
C PRO A 24 26.24 -12.27 21.23
N VAL A 25 26.04 -11.55 20.10
CA VAL A 25 24.87 -11.68 19.24
C VAL A 25 24.70 -13.14 18.84
N LYS A 26 23.71 -13.83 19.42
CA LYS A 26 23.31 -15.16 18.98
C LYS A 26 22.60 -15.01 17.65
N THR A 27 23.25 -15.42 16.56
CA THR A 27 22.59 -15.63 15.28
C THR A 27 21.53 -16.73 15.46
N VAL A 28 20.27 -16.35 15.55
CA VAL A 28 19.15 -17.29 15.50
C VAL A 28 18.90 -17.62 14.03
N ILE A 29 19.38 -18.79 13.60
CA ILE A 29 18.99 -19.36 12.30
C ILE A 29 17.59 -19.95 12.47
N ALA A 30 16.63 -19.43 11.70
CA ALA A 30 15.28 -20.00 11.64
C ALA A 30 15.36 -21.42 11.06
N GLN A 31 14.81 -22.41 11.77
CA GLN A 31 14.69 -23.77 11.26
C GLN A 31 13.70 -23.78 10.07
N GLU A 32 14.17 -24.27 8.92
CA GLU A 32 13.34 -24.50 7.73
C GLU A 32 12.17 -25.43 8.07
N SER A 33 10.95 -24.91 8.05
CA SER A 33 9.75 -25.75 8.10
C SER A 33 9.54 -26.40 6.73
N VAL A 34 10.04 -27.63 6.60
CA VAL A 34 9.71 -28.54 5.51
C VAL A 34 8.22 -28.90 5.61
N GLN A 35 7.36 -28.18 4.88
CA GLN A 35 6.00 -28.63 4.60
C GLN A 35 6.04 -29.49 3.33
N GLN A 36 6.06 -30.80 3.54
CA GLN A 36 5.92 -31.81 2.50
C GLN A 36 4.55 -31.67 1.83
N ASN A 37 4.59 -31.30 0.56
CA ASN A 37 3.48 -31.34 -0.38
C ASN A 37 3.32 -32.78 -0.89
N GLU A 38 2.42 -33.56 -0.29
CA GLU A 38 2.02 -34.85 -0.85
C GLU A 38 0.76 -34.71 -1.71
N MET A 39 1.00 -34.73 -3.01
CA MET A 39 0.05 -34.98 -4.08
C MET A 39 -0.43 -36.43 -3.98
N ALA A 40 -1.72 -36.65 -3.69
CA ALA A 40 -2.37 -37.94 -3.91
C ALA A 40 -3.62 -37.74 -4.79
N SER A 41 -3.45 -38.11 -6.06
CA SER A 41 -4.53 -38.28 -7.03
C SER A 41 -5.33 -39.54 -6.71
N SER A 42 -6.66 -39.45 -6.67
CA SER A 42 -7.50 -40.60 -7.01
C SER A 42 -8.80 -40.16 -7.68
N TYR A 43 -9.01 -40.70 -8.88
CA TYR A 43 -10.22 -40.59 -9.66
C TYR A 43 -11.32 -41.47 -9.05
N SER A 44 -12.53 -40.94 -8.92
CA SER A 44 -13.75 -41.74 -9.12
C SER A 44 -14.92 -40.85 -9.52
N ALA A 45 -15.47 -41.13 -10.69
CA ALA A 45 -16.69 -40.55 -11.21
C ALA A 45 -17.92 -41.07 -10.44
N ALA A 46 -18.83 -40.18 -10.05
CA ALA A 46 -20.24 -40.51 -9.89
C ALA A 46 -21.10 -39.25 -10.06
N LYS A 47 -21.98 -39.29 -11.07
CA LYS A 47 -23.08 -38.34 -11.27
C LYS A 47 -23.97 -38.34 -10.03
N ASN A 48 -24.35 -37.17 -9.52
CA ASN A 48 -25.71 -36.95 -9.07
C ASN A 48 -26.11 -35.47 -9.14
N ARG A 49 -27.38 -35.30 -9.49
CA ARG A 49 -28.05 -34.10 -9.95
C ARG A 49 -28.70 -33.41 -8.74
N GLU A 50 -28.81 -32.09 -8.84
CA GLU A 50 -29.81 -31.19 -8.23
C GLU A 50 -29.45 -30.29 -7.02
N LYS A 51 -29.83 -29.01 -7.23
CA LYS A 51 -30.25 -27.96 -6.27
C LYS A 51 -29.20 -27.01 -5.66
N LYS A 52 -28.84 -26.02 -6.49
CA LYS A 52 -29.17 -24.58 -6.33
C LYS A 52 -29.24 -24.04 -4.89
N VAL A 53 -28.13 -23.49 -4.38
CA VAL A 53 -28.12 -22.27 -3.54
C VAL A 53 -26.88 -21.45 -3.92
N LYS A 54 -27.11 -20.23 -4.42
CA LYS A 54 -26.08 -19.21 -4.61
C LYS A 54 -25.55 -18.82 -3.23
N LYS A 55 -24.35 -19.29 -2.86
CA LYS A 55 -23.58 -18.71 -1.76
C LYS A 55 -22.83 -17.52 -2.35
N SER A 56 -23.33 -16.33 -2.06
CA SER A 56 -22.75 -15.04 -2.38
C SER A 56 -21.28 -14.99 -1.94
N LYS A 57 -20.39 -14.88 -2.93
CA LYS A 57 -19.05 -14.32 -2.75
C LYS A 57 -19.21 -12.82 -2.50
N GLU A 58 -19.34 -12.40 -1.25
CA GLU A 58 -19.34 -10.97 -0.89
C GLU A 58 -18.44 -10.66 0.31
N GLU A 59 -17.54 -11.57 0.70
CA GLU A 59 -16.67 -11.38 1.88
C GLU A 59 -15.21 -11.03 1.53
N ASP A 60 -14.84 -10.96 0.25
CA ASP A 60 -13.44 -10.79 -0.17
C ASP A 60 -13.06 -9.32 -0.48
N ASP A 61 -14.03 -8.42 -0.68
CA ASP A 61 -13.76 -7.08 -1.24
C ASP A 61 -13.56 -5.98 -0.18
N THR A 62 -13.70 -6.30 1.11
CA THR A 62 -13.60 -5.29 2.19
C THR A 62 -12.18 -5.13 2.73
N LEU A 63 -11.21 -5.95 2.26
CA LEU A 63 -9.86 -6.03 2.83
C LEU A 63 -8.72 -5.52 1.93
N SER A 64 -8.98 -5.09 0.69
CA SER A 64 -7.87 -5.00 -0.28
C SER A 64 -7.12 -3.66 -0.40
N GLU A 65 -7.56 -2.57 0.21
CA GLU A 65 -6.80 -1.32 0.09
C GLU A 65 -6.67 -0.66 1.46
N ILE A 66 -5.73 -1.17 2.26
CA ILE A 66 -5.02 -0.34 3.24
C ILE A 66 -4.31 0.74 2.41
N PHE A 67 -5.03 1.80 2.05
CA PHE A 67 -4.42 2.98 1.46
C PHE A 67 -3.41 3.48 2.47
N GLN A 68 -2.18 3.66 2.01
CA GLN A 68 -1.11 4.14 2.86
C GLN A 68 -1.48 5.56 3.29
N ASP A 69 -1.82 5.74 4.57
CA ASP A 69 -1.93 7.06 5.19
C ASP A 69 -0.52 7.64 5.34
N PHE A 70 0.12 8.00 4.22
CA PHE A 70 1.35 8.79 4.24
C PHE A 70 0.98 10.26 4.14
N GLU A 71 1.02 10.94 5.28
CA GLU A 71 1.15 12.40 5.30
C GLU A 71 2.47 12.77 4.62
N TYR A 72 2.37 13.41 3.47
CA TYR A 72 3.48 14.16 2.88
C TYR A 72 3.10 15.64 2.95
N PRO A 73 3.34 16.32 4.10
CA PRO A 73 2.87 17.69 4.34
C PRO A 73 3.29 18.70 3.25
N GLN A 74 4.37 18.38 2.54
CA GLN A 74 4.92 19.19 1.46
C GLN A 74 4.10 19.15 0.16
N TYR A 75 3.19 18.18 0.00
CA TYR A 75 2.37 18.00 -1.21
C TYR A 75 0.87 18.00 -0.92
N ASP A 76 0.46 18.44 0.27
CA ASP A 76 -0.95 18.46 0.69
C ASP A 76 -1.81 19.24 -0.30
N ASP A 77 -1.31 20.36 -0.83
CA ASP A 77 -2.04 21.16 -1.83
C ASP A 77 -2.30 20.37 -3.13
N LEU A 78 -1.32 19.58 -3.59
CA LEU A 78 -1.42 18.79 -4.82
C LEU A 78 -2.34 17.58 -4.62
N ARG A 79 -2.39 17.01 -3.40
CA ARG A 79 -3.21 15.85 -3.07
C ARG A 79 -4.55 16.17 -2.40
N ALA A 80 -4.87 17.45 -2.19
CA ALA A 80 -6.10 17.87 -1.52
C ALA A 80 -7.37 17.31 -2.18
N GLU A 81 -7.40 17.23 -3.51
CA GLU A 81 -8.54 16.67 -4.24
C GLU A 81 -8.70 15.17 -4.01
N ALA A 82 -7.60 14.41 -4.04
CA ALA A 82 -7.61 12.98 -3.74
C ALA A 82 -8.09 12.72 -2.31
N PHE A 83 -7.60 13.51 -1.34
CA PHE A 83 -8.02 13.44 0.05
C PHE A 83 -9.53 13.74 0.21
N CYS A 84 -10.06 14.73 -0.51
CA CYS A 84 -11.49 15.01 -0.52
C CYS A 84 -12.31 13.81 -1.02
N HIS A 85 -11.81 13.10 -2.04
CA HIS A 85 -12.45 11.89 -2.54
C HIS A 85 -12.33 10.70 -1.58
N GLN A 86 -11.20 10.56 -0.89
CA GLN A 86 -11.01 9.55 0.15
C GLN A 86 -12.06 9.71 1.27
N GLN A 87 -12.27 10.94 1.77
CA GLN A 87 -13.28 11.22 2.79
C GLN A 87 -14.70 10.87 2.31
N LYS A 88 -15.06 11.31 1.09
CA LYS A 88 -16.38 11.01 0.50
C LYS A 88 -16.59 9.51 0.29
N ARG A 89 -15.55 8.77 -0.12
CA ARG A 89 -15.57 7.30 -0.23
C ARG A 89 -15.84 6.68 1.13
N GLN A 90 -15.13 7.10 2.18
CA GLN A 90 -15.31 6.60 3.53
C GLN A 90 -16.74 6.83 4.04
N GLU A 91 -17.29 8.03 3.85
CA GLU A 91 -18.69 8.30 4.17
C GLU A 91 -19.66 7.38 3.43
N CYS A 92 -19.42 7.13 2.14
CA CYS A 92 -20.26 6.23 1.35
C CYS A 92 -20.19 4.79 1.89
N LEU A 93 -19.01 4.32 2.29
CA LEU A 93 -18.85 2.98 2.86
C LEU A 93 -19.59 2.84 4.20
N ILE A 94 -19.50 3.85 5.07
CA ILE A 94 -20.24 3.89 6.34
C ILE A 94 -21.75 3.82 6.07
N LYS A 95 -22.27 4.70 5.19
CA LYS A 95 -23.68 4.74 4.82
C LYS A 95 -24.17 3.43 4.18
N ALA A 96 -23.34 2.80 3.35
CA ALA A 96 -23.64 1.51 2.74
C ALA A 96 -23.75 0.40 3.79
N GLY A 97 -22.79 0.33 4.73
CA GLY A 97 -22.78 -0.64 5.81
C GLY A 97 -23.99 -0.49 6.75
N GLU A 98 -24.35 0.75 7.09
CA GLU A 98 -25.55 1.04 7.88
C GLU A 98 -26.84 0.60 7.18
N ALA A 99 -27.00 0.97 5.91
CA ALA A 99 -28.17 0.58 5.11
C ALA A 99 -28.27 -0.95 4.96
N TYR A 100 -27.13 -1.62 4.80
CA TYR A 100 -27.07 -3.08 4.74
C TYR A 100 -27.56 -3.72 6.05
N ARG A 101 -27.07 -3.23 7.20
CA ARG A 101 -27.49 -3.69 8.53
C ARG A 101 -28.98 -3.47 8.80
N MET A 102 -29.57 -2.42 8.21
CA MET A 102 -31.01 -2.15 8.27
C MET A 102 -31.84 -2.99 7.27
N GLY A 103 -31.21 -3.86 6.48
CA GLY A 103 -31.88 -4.66 5.44
C GLY A 103 -32.28 -3.87 4.19
N MET A 104 -31.86 -2.61 4.07
CA MET A 104 -32.19 -1.71 2.96
C MET A 104 -31.23 -1.91 1.78
N LYS A 105 -31.31 -3.09 1.13
CA LYS A 105 -30.38 -3.51 0.07
C LYS A 105 -30.22 -2.51 -1.10
N PRO A 106 -31.29 -1.90 -1.64
CA PRO A 106 -31.13 -0.93 -2.73
C PRO A 106 -30.33 0.32 -2.32
N VAL A 107 -30.52 0.78 -1.09
CA VAL A 107 -29.80 1.95 -0.54
C VAL A 107 -28.35 1.61 -0.27
N ALA A 108 -28.08 0.42 0.26
CA ALA A 108 -26.71 -0.08 0.41
C ALA A 108 -25.97 -0.14 -0.94
N ALA A 109 -26.62 -0.68 -1.97
CA ALA A 109 -26.05 -0.75 -3.31
C ALA A 109 -25.78 0.63 -3.93
N PHE A 110 -26.66 1.60 -3.69
CA PHE A 110 -26.48 2.99 -4.13
C PHE A 110 -25.21 3.61 -3.52
N TYR A 111 -25.05 3.54 -2.19
CA TYR A 111 -23.87 4.09 -1.54
C TYR A 111 -22.59 3.32 -1.88
N ALA A 112 -22.66 2.00 -2.05
CA ALA A 112 -21.52 1.22 -2.54
C ALA A 112 -21.08 1.66 -3.95
N HIS A 113 -22.04 1.95 -4.84
CA HIS A 113 -21.73 2.48 -6.16
C HIS A 113 -21.09 3.88 -6.10
N GLN A 114 -21.62 4.77 -5.26
CA GLN A 114 -21.03 6.09 -5.02
C GLN A 114 -19.61 6.00 -4.44
N GLY A 115 -19.36 5.05 -3.54
CA GLY A 115 -18.04 4.76 -3.01
C GLY A 115 -17.04 4.40 -4.11
N ARG A 116 -17.42 3.52 -5.04
CA ARG A 116 -16.58 3.16 -6.21
C ARG A 116 -16.31 4.36 -7.13
N LEU A 117 -17.29 5.25 -7.32
CA LEU A 117 -17.08 6.46 -8.11
C LEU A 117 -16.03 7.38 -7.45
N HIS A 118 -16.08 7.53 -6.14
CA HIS A 118 -15.07 8.31 -5.41
C HIS A 118 -13.70 7.64 -5.40
N ASP A 119 -13.64 6.31 -5.37
CA ASP A 119 -12.40 5.54 -5.53
C ASP A 119 -11.71 5.86 -6.86
N GLN A 120 -12.48 5.82 -7.96
CA GLN A 120 -11.96 6.15 -9.29
C GLN A 120 -11.44 7.59 -9.36
N LYS A 121 -12.22 8.56 -8.85
CA LYS A 121 -11.81 9.96 -8.83
C LYS A 121 -10.58 10.23 -7.96
N MET A 122 -10.47 9.52 -6.84
CA MET A 122 -9.29 9.58 -5.97
C MET A 122 -8.05 9.08 -6.70
N LYS A 123 -8.14 7.94 -7.40
CA LYS A 123 -7.05 7.38 -8.21
C LYS A 123 -6.61 8.35 -9.32
N GLU A 124 -7.56 8.97 -10.00
CA GLU A 124 -7.29 10.00 -11.02
C GLU A 124 -6.61 11.24 -10.44
N ALA A 125 -7.11 11.77 -9.33
CA ALA A 125 -6.52 12.93 -8.65
C ALA A 125 -5.11 12.62 -8.12
N ASN A 126 -4.90 11.43 -7.53
CA ASN A 126 -3.58 10.97 -7.10
C ASN A 126 -2.61 10.86 -8.27
N HIS A 127 -3.04 10.29 -9.40
CA HIS A 127 -2.22 10.22 -10.60
C HIS A 127 -1.84 11.62 -11.13
N ALA A 128 -2.80 12.55 -11.18
CA ALA A 128 -2.54 13.93 -11.60
C ALA A 128 -1.56 14.65 -10.66
N ALA A 129 -1.68 14.43 -9.35
CA ALA A 129 -0.74 14.95 -8.36
C ALA A 129 0.66 14.33 -8.53
N ALA A 130 0.74 13.01 -8.73
CA ALA A 130 1.97 12.27 -8.92
C ALA A 130 2.80 12.79 -10.10
N VAL A 131 2.15 13.08 -11.23
CA VAL A 131 2.80 13.68 -12.41
C VAL A 131 3.42 15.03 -12.06
N GLN A 132 2.67 15.91 -11.38
CA GLN A 132 3.16 17.24 -11.00
C GLN A 132 4.32 17.17 -10.00
N ILE A 133 4.23 16.30 -8.98
CA ILE A 133 5.29 16.05 -8.00
C ILE A 133 6.55 15.58 -8.73
N PHE A 134 6.40 14.55 -9.58
CA PHE A 134 7.49 13.96 -10.32
C PHE A 134 8.20 14.99 -11.19
N GLU A 135 7.47 15.71 -12.04
CA GLU A 135 8.02 16.71 -12.95
C GLU A 135 8.76 17.82 -12.19
N LYS A 136 8.13 18.37 -11.15
CA LYS A 136 8.69 19.47 -10.35
C LYS A 136 10.04 19.10 -9.72
N ILE A 137 10.16 17.89 -9.17
CA ILE A 137 11.39 17.44 -8.51
C ILE A 137 12.45 17.04 -9.55
N ASN A 138 12.04 16.32 -10.58
CA ASN A 138 12.97 15.64 -11.48
C ASN A 138 13.45 16.49 -12.67
N THR A 139 12.83 17.66 -12.93
CA THR A 139 13.22 18.56 -14.02
C THR A 139 14.73 18.87 -14.01
N SER A 140 15.34 19.10 -12.85
CA SER A 140 16.77 19.37 -12.72
C SER A 140 17.63 18.12 -12.50
N LEU A 141 17.03 17.00 -12.06
CA LEU A 141 17.75 15.78 -11.66
C LEU A 141 17.97 14.82 -12.83
N LEU A 142 16.98 14.67 -13.74
CA LEU A 142 17.05 13.72 -14.85
C LEU A 142 18.26 13.93 -15.77
N PRO A 143 18.65 15.18 -16.13
CA PRO A 143 19.85 15.43 -16.92
C PRO A 143 21.15 14.96 -16.24
N MET A 144 21.16 14.89 -14.90
CA MET A 144 22.29 14.37 -14.12
C MET A 144 22.20 12.87 -13.87
N ASN A 145 21.27 12.17 -14.53
CA ASN A 145 20.96 10.76 -14.29
C ASN A 145 20.54 10.43 -12.85
N VAL A 146 19.96 11.40 -12.13
CA VAL A 146 19.36 11.20 -10.82
C VAL A 146 17.85 11.14 -10.97
N LEU A 147 17.21 10.20 -10.28
CA LEU A 147 15.77 10.00 -10.27
C LEU A 147 15.27 10.02 -8.83
N ASP A 148 14.40 10.96 -8.52
CA ASP A 148 13.73 11.08 -7.23
C ASP A 148 12.27 10.63 -7.36
N LEU A 149 11.88 9.62 -6.58
CA LEU A 149 10.52 9.09 -6.55
C LEU A 149 9.82 9.36 -5.22
N HIS A 150 10.40 10.19 -4.34
CA HIS A 150 9.78 10.53 -3.07
C HIS A 150 8.48 11.29 -3.28
N GLY A 151 7.54 11.05 -2.38
CA GLY A 151 6.22 11.66 -2.45
C GLY A 151 5.31 11.01 -3.49
N LEU A 152 5.73 9.95 -4.20
CA LEU A 152 4.86 9.13 -5.04
C LEU A 152 4.36 7.90 -4.26
N HIS A 153 3.12 7.46 -4.55
CA HIS A 153 2.67 6.14 -4.09
C HIS A 153 3.44 5.03 -4.82
N VAL A 154 3.44 3.82 -4.25
CA VAL A 154 4.22 2.69 -4.79
C VAL A 154 3.93 2.43 -6.27
N ASP A 155 2.66 2.34 -6.66
CA ASP A 155 2.27 2.09 -8.05
C ASP A 155 2.68 3.24 -8.98
N GLU A 156 2.58 4.48 -8.50
CA GLU A 156 3.01 5.68 -9.23
C GLU A 156 4.54 5.64 -9.46
N ALA A 157 5.30 5.32 -8.42
CA ALA A 157 6.76 5.24 -8.47
C ALA A 157 7.26 4.15 -9.42
N VAL A 158 6.66 2.95 -9.38
CA VAL A 158 6.99 1.84 -10.28
C VAL A 158 6.71 2.22 -11.74
N ASN A 159 5.57 2.86 -12.00
CA ASN A 159 5.20 3.32 -13.34
C ASN A 159 6.17 4.39 -13.86
N GLN A 160 6.53 5.38 -13.03
CA GLN A 160 7.47 6.44 -13.45
C GLN A 160 8.89 5.89 -13.68
N LEU A 161 9.37 5.01 -12.80
CA LEU A 161 10.66 4.34 -12.99
C LEU A 161 10.71 3.59 -14.32
N SER A 162 9.67 2.80 -14.61
CA SER A 162 9.59 2.03 -15.85
C SER A 162 9.64 2.92 -17.09
N ARG A 163 8.93 4.07 -17.08
CA ARG A 163 8.94 5.05 -18.17
C ARG A 163 10.32 5.66 -18.38
N VAL A 164 10.96 6.14 -17.31
CA VAL A 164 12.30 6.76 -17.41
C VAL A 164 13.34 5.77 -17.94
N LEU A 165 13.27 4.51 -17.53
CA LEU A 165 14.18 3.47 -18.04
C LEU A 165 13.95 3.17 -19.52
N GLN A 166 12.70 3.23 -20.01
CA GLN A 166 12.40 3.05 -21.43
C GLN A 166 12.91 4.23 -22.28
N GLU A 167 12.81 5.46 -21.78
CA GLU A 167 13.27 6.66 -22.50
C GLU A 167 14.80 6.78 -22.59
N LYS A 168 15.54 6.07 -21.71
CA LYS A 168 17.01 6.08 -21.68
C LYS A 168 17.68 4.95 -22.48
N ASN A 169 16.90 4.00 -22.99
CA ASN A 169 17.38 2.95 -23.90
C ASN A 169 17.33 3.42 -25.35
#